data_AF-A0A6I2G651-F1
#
_entry.id   AF-A0A6I2G651-F1
#
_cell.length_a   1.000
_cell.length_b   1.000
_cell.length_c   1.000
_cell.angle_alpha   90.00
_cell.angle_beta   90.00
_cell.angle_gamma   90.00
#
_symmetry.space_group_name_H-M   'P 1'
#
loop_
_entity.id
_entity.type
_entity.pdbx_description
1 polymer ?
#
loop_
_entity_poly.entity_id
_entity_poly.type
_entity_poly.pdbx_seq_one_letter_code
_entity_poly.pdbx_strand_id
1 'polypeptide(L)'
;MALPRQWAGQGIAAHVHGPPGVGKSALLRRFAADRAGAGHDVIFLQGAGLAVADLTQELFQSCYDAPGYLPDPVRLRRLMGSIRALIVVDDFEGSAEELTALSDAVPSSELIVSTARRIAWTGGHSLELLGLDEQSALALITRELGRDLGADEAVARQLCRAARGYPRALVQAAAWLRNGGPANAVVDPAVLQRTMVAGLGGRPRHVLAVMYALAGVPLSIAVCQAMTRDAAIGGALGELVGLGLADRSEADYRLAVDPSVVAAGLPGTTPDAADYVETLLEWVSRTAAPSDIVAAAAVLVRVLDAAVMHSRSAPACALARKVSPVFAITLRWSAWRSVLKLGEHAAIAIGSAGDRAYFEHEDRIRRRALTAVAGVAIGGVGVGGGLAVGIAGAAIATNDPTPAGSQALLTTTFAQQPTAGIITTVDLTTPSTTDKPVTPTAAPRQEPSDTGGFCPPVGDSADFGTVAVGETVVREVSFTQLACDNVTASSVQGDSVFTAVRTSCPPNTNGQCVFRVTFRPKAPGSYQAALFVPDTYGNQQDVAITLTGSATATSSTTVPLASGQSLSNPATSNHSTAAGSPTAPQPPTTTSSTAATAPTTS
;
A
#
# COMPACT_ATOMS: atom_id res chain seq x y z
N MET A 1 26.89 -25.28 0.38
CA MET A 1 25.48 -25.23 -0.09
C MET A 1 24.84 -26.61 -0.34
N ALA A 2 25.49 -27.76 -0.10
CA ALA A 2 24.91 -29.06 -0.41
C ALA A 2 23.64 -29.39 0.40
N LEU A 3 23.66 -29.24 1.72
CA LEU A 3 22.57 -29.68 2.61
C LEU A 3 21.21 -29.02 2.31
N PRO A 4 21.08 -27.67 2.15
CA PRO A 4 19.80 -27.08 1.75
C PRO A 4 19.28 -27.58 0.40
N ARG A 5 20.16 -27.79 -0.60
CA ARG A 5 19.76 -28.35 -1.91
C ARG A 5 19.26 -29.79 -1.78
N GLN A 6 19.86 -30.57 -0.88
CA GLN A 6 19.52 -31.97 -0.65
C GLN A 6 18.17 -32.14 0.06
N TRP A 7 17.87 -31.37 1.12
CA TRP A 7 16.61 -31.48 1.85
C TRP A 7 15.42 -30.89 1.09
N ALA A 8 15.63 -29.72 0.48
CA ALA A 8 14.61 -29.06 -0.33
C ALA A 8 14.20 -29.95 -1.51
N GLY A 9 15.18 -30.54 -2.22
CA GLY A 9 14.94 -31.54 -3.27
C GLY A 9 14.31 -32.87 -2.81
N GLN A 10 13.97 -33.02 -1.53
CA GLN A 10 13.20 -34.13 -0.96
C GLN A 10 11.80 -33.69 -0.46
N GLY A 11 11.42 -32.42 -0.63
CA GLY A 11 10.18 -31.87 -0.08
C GLY A 11 10.22 -31.66 1.44
N ILE A 12 11.38 -31.76 2.09
CA ILE A 12 11.50 -31.66 3.54
C ILE A 12 11.73 -30.21 3.95
N ALA A 13 10.83 -29.68 4.76
CA ALA A 13 10.95 -28.34 5.30
C ALA A 13 12.20 -28.20 6.21
N ALA A 14 12.87 -27.05 6.13
CA ALA A 14 14.17 -26.84 6.77
C ALA A 14 14.28 -25.47 7.45
N HIS A 15 14.96 -25.45 8.59
CA HIS A 15 15.16 -24.27 9.43
C HIS A 15 16.66 -23.99 9.58
N VAL A 16 17.08 -22.76 9.26
CA VAL A 16 18.47 -22.29 9.34
C VAL A 16 18.61 -21.28 10.48
N HIS A 17 19.29 -21.66 11.56
CA HIS A 17 19.57 -20.76 12.68
C HIS A 17 21.06 -20.38 12.74
N GLY A 18 21.35 -19.25 13.37
CA GLY A 18 22.71 -18.78 13.57
C GLY A 18 22.75 -17.31 13.97
N PRO A 19 23.86 -16.84 14.55
CA PRO A 19 23.97 -15.50 15.12
C PRO A 19 23.77 -14.38 14.07
N PRO A 20 23.47 -13.15 14.50
CA PRO A 20 23.44 -11.99 13.61
C PRO A 20 24.77 -11.84 12.84
N GLY A 21 24.68 -11.45 11.56
CA GLY A 21 25.86 -11.24 10.71
C GLY A 21 26.56 -12.51 10.18
N VAL A 22 26.11 -13.71 10.54
CA VAL A 22 26.68 -14.99 10.05
C VAL A 22 26.32 -15.32 8.58
N GLY A 23 25.42 -14.55 7.96
CA GLY A 23 25.12 -14.64 6.53
C GLY A 23 23.87 -15.44 6.13
N LYS A 24 22.97 -15.77 7.06
CA LYS A 24 21.71 -16.51 6.80
C LYS A 24 20.94 -15.99 5.57
N SER A 25 20.62 -14.70 5.57
CA SER A 25 19.91 -14.00 4.49
C SER A 25 20.61 -14.12 3.13
N ALA A 26 21.94 -14.01 3.12
CA ALA A 26 22.73 -14.13 1.89
C ALA A 26 22.75 -15.58 1.37
N LEU A 27 22.81 -16.57 2.26
CA LEU A 27 22.68 -17.99 1.92
C LEU A 27 21.29 -18.30 1.35
N LEU A 28 20.22 -17.81 1.97
CA LEU A 28 18.84 -18.02 1.51
C LEU A 28 18.56 -17.32 0.19
N ARG A 29 18.94 -16.05 0.02
CA ARG A 29 18.79 -15.34 -1.27
C ARG A 29 19.58 -16.00 -2.39
N ARG A 30 20.81 -16.48 -2.13
CA ARG A 30 21.58 -17.22 -3.14
C ARG A 30 20.91 -18.55 -3.48
N PHE A 31 20.37 -19.26 -2.49
CA PHE A 31 19.65 -20.51 -2.69
C PHE A 31 18.36 -20.32 -3.50
N ALA A 32 17.57 -19.29 -3.19
CA ALA A 32 16.40 -18.88 -3.94
C ALA A 32 16.75 -18.55 -5.40
N ALA A 33 17.78 -17.72 -5.63
CA ALA A 33 18.25 -17.37 -6.97
C ALA A 33 18.78 -18.58 -7.77
N ASP A 34 19.50 -19.51 -7.11
CA ASP A 34 19.94 -20.76 -7.74
C ASP A 34 18.77 -21.65 -8.19
N ARG A 35 17.64 -21.63 -7.45
CA ARG A 35 16.44 -22.43 -7.75
C ARG A 35 15.55 -21.78 -8.80
N ALA A 36 15.33 -20.46 -8.73
CA ALA A 36 14.66 -19.70 -9.78
C ALA A 36 15.42 -19.79 -11.11
N GLY A 37 16.75 -19.67 -11.08
CA GLY A 37 17.61 -19.87 -12.26
C GLY A 37 17.64 -21.30 -12.82
N ALA A 38 17.11 -22.27 -12.08
CA ALA A 38 16.89 -23.66 -12.53
C ALA A 38 15.44 -23.93 -12.97
N GLY A 39 14.57 -22.91 -13.02
CA GLY A 39 13.19 -23.02 -13.49
C GLY A 39 12.18 -23.49 -12.45
N HIS A 40 12.49 -23.41 -11.15
CA HIS A 40 11.51 -23.61 -10.08
C HIS A 40 10.80 -22.30 -9.73
N ASP A 41 9.50 -22.35 -9.42
CA ASP A 41 8.80 -21.24 -8.78
C ASP A 41 9.36 -21.00 -7.37
N VAL A 42 9.67 -19.74 -7.05
CA VAL A 42 10.23 -19.34 -5.75
C VAL A 42 9.50 -18.11 -5.20
N ILE A 43 9.08 -18.18 -3.94
CA ILE A 43 8.47 -17.08 -3.19
C ILE A 43 9.42 -16.75 -2.03
N PHE A 44 9.87 -15.51 -1.94
CA PHE A 44 10.75 -15.02 -0.87
C PHE A 44 10.00 -13.97 -0.04
N LEU A 45 9.90 -14.19 1.27
CA LEU A 45 9.17 -13.34 2.22
C LEU A 45 10.08 -12.88 3.36
N GLN A 46 9.83 -11.68 3.88
CA GLN A 46 10.53 -11.13 5.04
C GLN A 46 9.73 -11.43 6.32
N GLY A 47 10.28 -12.23 7.22
CA GLY A 47 9.65 -12.60 8.49
C GLY A 47 9.79 -11.56 9.61
N ALA A 48 10.80 -10.68 9.53
CA ALA A 48 11.13 -9.74 10.61
C ALA A 48 9.97 -8.80 10.95
N GLY A 49 9.49 -8.84 12.19
CA GLY A 49 8.35 -8.05 12.66
C GLY A 49 6.96 -8.45 12.14
N LEU A 50 6.83 -9.52 11.34
CA LEU A 50 5.54 -10.02 10.86
C LEU A 50 5.03 -11.23 11.65
N ALA A 51 3.74 -11.22 11.99
CA ALA A 51 3.06 -12.35 12.60
C ALA A 51 2.66 -13.39 11.54
N VAL A 52 2.57 -14.68 11.93
CA VAL A 52 2.34 -15.79 10.99
C VAL A 52 1.02 -15.68 10.21
N ALA A 53 -0.02 -15.07 10.79
CA ALA A 53 -1.27 -14.82 10.08
C ALA A 53 -1.09 -13.85 8.89
N ASP A 54 -0.24 -12.83 9.05
CA ASP A 54 0.01 -11.82 8.01
C ASP A 54 1.00 -12.39 6.97
N LEU A 55 2.02 -13.16 7.39
CA LEU A 55 2.88 -13.94 6.49
C LEU A 55 2.08 -14.95 5.64
N THR A 56 1.09 -15.63 6.22
CA THR A 56 0.25 -16.59 5.49
C THR A 56 -0.66 -15.89 4.48
N GLN A 57 -1.17 -14.69 4.81
CA GLN A 57 -1.95 -13.87 3.88
C GLN A 57 -1.08 -13.31 2.75
N GLU A 58 0.15 -12.87 3.04
CA GLU A 58 1.10 -12.37 2.05
C GLU A 58 1.57 -13.48 1.09
N LEU A 59 1.80 -14.68 1.63
CA LEU A 59 2.08 -15.89 0.87
C LEU A 59 0.91 -16.29 -0.06
N PHE A 60 -0.33 -16.19 0.43
CA PHE A 60 -1.52 -16.40 -0.41
C PHE A 60 -1.63 -15.35 -1.53
N GLN A 61 -1.46 -14.06 -1.19
CA GLN A 61 -1.44 -12.94 -2.15
C GLN A 61 -0.30 -13.04 -3.17
N SER A 62 0.80 -13.73 -2.84
CA SER A 62 1.90 -14.02 -3.76
C SER A 62 1.59 -15.16 -4.75
N CYS A 63 0.56 -15.98 -4.49
CA CYS A 63 0.17 -17.12 -5.34
C CYS A 63 -1.07 -16.85 -6.20
N TYR A 64 -1.94 -15.93 -5.77
CA TYR A 64 -3.26 -15.71 -6.36
C TYR A 64 -3.53 -14.22 -6.60
N ASP A 65 -3.99 -13.88 -7.80
CA ASP A 65 -4.48 -12.53 -8.10
C ASP A 65 -5.89 -12.38 -7.50
N ALA A 66 -5.90 -12.06 -6.21
CA ALA A 66 -7.10 -11.95 -5.39
C ALA A 66 -6.97 -10.83 -4.34
N PRO A 67 -6.77 -9.56 -4.76
CA PRO A 67 -6.68 -8.42 -3.85
C PRO A 67 -7.96 -8.29 -3.01
N GLY A 68 -7.82 -8.04 -1.70
CA GLY A 68 -8.95 -7.96 -0.77
C GLY A 68 -9.62 -9.30 -0.42
N TYR A 69 -9.17 -10.44 -0.97
CA TYR A 69 -9.71 -11.76 -0.62
C TYR A 69 -9.02 -12.37 0.60
N LEU A 70 -9.83 -12.80 1.57
CA LEU A 70 -9.43 -13.65 2.68
C LEU A 70 -10.18 -14.99 2.57
N PRO A 71 -9.50 -16.09 2.20
CA PRO A 71 -10.11 -17.42 2.21
C PRO A 71 -10.31 -17.91 3.65
N ASP A 72 -11.34 -18.75 3.88
CA ASP A 72 -11.47 -19.50 5.14
C ASP A 72 -10.31 -20.53 5.30
N PRO A 73 -9.96 -21.02 6.51
CA PRO A 73 -8.80 -21.88 6.69
C PRO A 73 -8.89 -23.22 5.95
N VAL A 74 -10.09 -23.70 5.61
CA VAL A 74 -10.29 -24.94 4.86
C VAL A 74 -10.07 -24.69 3.37
N ARG A 75 -10.62 -23.59 2.84
CA ARG A 75 -10.41 -23.09 1.48
C ARG A 75 -8.96 -22.67 1.24
N LEU A 76 -8.33 -22.00 2.20
CA LEU A 76 -6.92 -21.61 2.17
C LEU A 76 -6.03 -22.85 2.06
N ARG A 77 -6.22 -23.85 2.94
CA ARG A 77 -5.50 -25.14 2.84
C ARG A 77 -5.75 -25.85 1.51
N ARG A 78 -6.97 -25.80 0.96
CA ARG A 78 -7.29 -26.37 -0.36
C ARG A 78 -6.59 -25.65 -1.51
N LEU A 79 -6.50 -24.32 -1.46
CA LEU A 79 -5.84 -23.48 -2.48
C LEU A 79 -4.31 -23.56 -2.38
N MET A 80 -3.74 -23.49 -1.18
CA MET A 80 -2.30 -23.63 -0.98
C MET A 80 -1.82 -25.07 -1.20
N GLY A 81 -2.68 -26.08 -0.98
CA GLY A 81 -2.41 -27.48 -1.25
C GLY A 81 -2.23 -27.84 -2.73
N SER A 82 -2.54 -26.95 -3.68
CA SER A 82 -2.15 -27.11 -5.09
C SER A 82 -0.85 -26.39 -5.47
N ILE A 83 -0.32 -25.51 -4.63
CA ILE A 83 0.90 -24.75 -4.90
C ILE A 83 2.14 -25.61 -4.64
N ARG A 84 3.09 -25.59 -5.58
CA ARG A 84 4.35 -26.35 -5.54
C ARG A 84 5.55 -25.43 -5.81
N ALA A 85 5.76 -24.48 -4.91
CA ALA A 85 6.88 -23.55 -4.97
C ALA A 85 7.97 -23.90 -3.94
N LEU A 86 9.13 -23.28 -4.06
CA LEU A 86 10.04 -23.08 -2.94
C LEU A 86 9.64 -21.80 -2.21
N ILE A 87 9.27 -21.92 -0.93
CA ILE A 87 8.90 -20.81 -0.06
C ILE A 87 10.06 -20.54 0.89
N VAL A 88 10.55 -19.32 0.88
CA VAL A 88 11.72 -18.88 1.65
C VAL A 88 11.29 -17.74 2.58
N VAL A 89 11.33 -17.96 3.90
CA VAL A 89 11.01 -16.94 4.90
C VAL A 89 12.28 -16.57 5.66
N ASP A 90 12.80 -15.37 5.43
CA ASP A 90 14.02 -14.91 6.10
C ASP A 90 13.70 -14.20 7.42
N ASP A 91 14.58 -14.40 8.43
CA ASP A 91 14.51 -13.79 9.77
C ASP A 91 13.13 -13.83 10.45
N PHE A 92 12.54 -15.03 10.48
CA PHE A 92 11.34 -15.35 11.26
C PHE A 92 11.61 -15.26 12.78
N GLU A 93 10.67 -14.65 13.51
CA GLU A 93 10.81 -14.38 14.95
C GLU A 93 9.77 -15.15 15.81
N GLY A 94 8.92 -15.96 15.18
CA GLY A 94 7.85 -16.72 15.85
C GLY A 94 8.31 -18.01 16.57
N SER A 95 7.35 -18.68 17.20
CA SER A 95 7.53 -19.91 17.99
C SER A 95 7.55 -21.20 17.14
N ALA A 96 7.79 -22.35 17.80
CA ALA A 96 7.74 -23.68 17.17
C ALA A 96 6.32 -24.07 16.72
N GLU A 97 5.30 -23.65 17.46
CA GLU A 97 3.88 -23.88 17.12
C GLU A 97 3.50 -23.05 15.88
N GLU A 98 3.93 -21.79 15.84
CA GLU A 98 3.75 -20.88 14.72
C GLU A 98 4.49 -21.33 13.46
N LEU A 99 5.72 -21.84 13.58
CA LEU A 99 6.46 -22.43 12.46
C LEU A 99 5.79 -23.72 11.95
N THR A 100 5.17 -24.50 12.83
CA THR A 100 4.37 -25.67 12.44
C THR A 100 3.09 -25.25 11.71
N ALA A 101 2.37 -24.24 12.20
CA ALA A 101 1.18 -23.69 11.54
C ALA A 101 1.50 -23.10 10.14
N LEU A 102 2.68 -22.48 9.97
CA LEU A 102 3.18 -22.02 8.68
C LEU A 102 3.48 -23.19 7.73
N SER A 103 4.10 -24.27 8.23
CA SER A 103 4.35 -25.48 7.44
C SER A 103 3.05 -26.19 7.03
N ASP A 104 2.07 -26.29 7.93
CA ASP A 104 0.74 -26.86 7.69
C ASP A 104 -0.10 -26.05 6.69
N ALA A 105 0.24 -24.78 6.46
CA ALA A 105 -0.42 -23.93 5.48
C ALA A 105 -0.02 -24.26 4.03
N VAL A 106 1.16 -24.86 3.81
CA VAL A 106 1.73 -25.09 2.46
C VAL A 106 2.23 -26.53 2.23
N PRO A 107 1.37 -27.55 2.42
CA PRO A 107 1.76 -28.98 2.48
C PRO A 107 2.23 -29.60 1.15
N SER A 108 2.32 -28.84 0.06
CA SER A 108 2.82 -29.28 -1.25
C SER A 108 4.01 -28.46 -1.77
N SER A 109 4.53 -27.54 -0.95
CA SER A 109 5.66 -26.67 -1.29
C SER A 109 6.87 -26.94 -0.38
N GLU A 110 8.07 -26.63 -0.87
CA GLU A 110 9.30 -26.74 -0.08
C GLU A 110 9.43 -25.50 0.81
N LEU A 111 9.45 -25.63 2.14
CA LEU A 111 9.58 -24.49 3.07
C LEU A 111 10.99 -24.39 3.66
N ILE A 112 11.65 -23.24 3.49
CA ILE A 112 12.91 -22.92 4.17
C ILE A 112 12.76 -21.63 4.99
N VAL A 113 13.08 -21.70 6.29
CA VAL A 113 12.98 -20.56 7.21
C VAL A 113 14.34 -20.22 7.82
N SER A 114 14.67 -18.94 7.99
CA SER A 114 15.83 -18.45 8.75
C SER A 114 15.40 -17.80 10.06
N THR A 115 16.16 -17.94 11.14
CA THR A 115 15.88 -17.27 12.43
C THR A 115 17.17 -16.85 13.16
N ALA A 116 17.07 -15.91 14.10
CA ALA A 116 18.19 -15.50 14.94
C ALA A 116 18.63 -16.55 16.00
N ARG A 117 17.76 -17.49 16.38
CA ARG A 117 18.00 -18.49 17.45
C ARG A 117 17.38 -19.85 17.10
N ARG A 118 17.99 -20.94 17.55
CA ARG A 118 17.45 -22.29 17.35
C ARG A 118 16.07 -22.41 18.00
N ILE A 119 15.07 -22.77 17.21
CA ILE A 119 13.72 -23.12 17.67
C ILE A 119 13.71 -24.63 17.96
N ALA A 120 13.00 -25.06 19.00
CA ALA A 120 12.80 -26.47 19.33
C ALA A 120 11.72 -27.14 18.45
N TRP A 121 11.80 -26.93 17.13
CA TRP A 121 10.84 -27.43 16.15
C TRP A 121 11.23 -28.82 15.64
N THR A 122 10.24 -29.68 15.42
CA THR A 122 10.41 -31.10 15.08
C THR A 122 9.83 -31.49 13.71
N GLY A 123 9.16 -30.56 13.01
CA GLY A 123 8.53 -30.82 11.71
C GLY A 123 9.49 -30.86 10.51
N GLY A 124 10.80 -30.75 10.72
CA GLY A 124 11.79 -30.65 9.65
C GLY A 124 13.24 -30.65 10.14
N HIS A 125 14.17 -30.32 9.24
CA HIS A 125 15.60 -30.29 9.56
C HIS A 125 16.05 -28.95 10.17
N SER A 126 16.98 -29.00 11.12
CA SER A 126 17.61 -27.83 11.75
C SER A 126 19.07 -27.74 11.31
N LEU A 127 19.49 -26.61 10.74
CA LEU A 127 20.86 -26.31 10.34
C LEU A 127 21.42 -25.13 11.13
N GLU A 128 22.51 -25.36 11.83
CA GLU A 128 23.29 -24.28 12.41
C GLU A 128 24.26 -23.71 11.36
N LEU A 129 24.10 -22.44 11.02
CA LEU A 129 25.03 -21.71 10.17
C LEU A 129 26.15 -21.10 11.03
N LEU A 130 27.33 -21.67 10.89
CA LEU A 130 28.57 -21.21 11.53
C LEU A 130 29.29 -20.16 10.66
N GLY A 131 30.32 -19.54 11.22
CA GLY A 131 31.20 -18.62 10.47
C GLY A 131 32.01 -19.33 9.38
N LEU A 132 32.57 -18.54 8.46
CA LEU A 132 33.47 -19.00 7.41
C LEU A 132 34.79 -19.55 7.98
N ASP A 133 35.36 -20.54 7.30
CA ASP A 133 36.74 -20.98 7.52
C ASP A 133 37.77 -19.88 7.16
N GLU A 134 39.02 -20.00 7.61
CA GLU A 134 40.04 -18.96 7.41
C GLU A 134 40.33 -18.69 5.91
N GLN A 135 40.22 -19.68 5.02
CA GLN A 135 40.43 -19.48 3.58
C GLN A 135 39.26 -18.73 2.93
N SER A 136 38.02 -19.14 3.21
CA SER A 136 36.81 -18.45 2.73
C SER A 136 36.69 -17.04 3.32
N ALA A 137 37.11 -16.83 4.57
CA ALA A 137 37.10 -15.53 5.23
C ALA A 137 38.13 -14.56 4.63
N LEU A 138 39.36 -15.03 4.36
CA LEU A 138 40.37 -14.23 3.65
C LEU A 138 39.93 -13.91 2.22
N ALA A 139 39.37 -14.88 1.48
CA ALA A 139 38.84 -14.66 0.13
C ALA A 139 37.71 -13.62 0.11
N LEU A 140 36.86 -13.59 1.14
CA LEU A 140 35.85 -12.54 1.31
C LEU A 140 36.50 -11.17 1.54
N ILE A 141 37.45 -11.04 2.47
CA ILE A 141 38.14 -9.75 2.72
C ILE A 141 38.82 -9.23 1.45
N THR A 142 39.58 -10.06 0.73
CA THR A 142 40.26 -9.68 -0.52
C THR A 142 39.26 -9.19 -1.58
N ARG A 143 38.13 -9.89 -1.74
CA ARG A 143 37.05 -9.48 -2.66
C ARG A 143 36.48 -8.12 -2.27
N GLU A 144 36.15 -7.93 -0.99
CA GLU A 144 35.56 -6.68 -0.52
C GLU A 144 36.54 -5.50 -0.58
N LEU A 145 37.84 -5.72 -0.34
CA LEU A 145 38.88 -4.69 -0.52
C LEU A 145 39.07 -4.27 -1.97
N GLY A 146 38.78 -5.14 -2.94
CA GLY A 146 39.01 -4.91 -4.37
C GLY A 146 40.51 -4.92 -4.76
N ARG A 147 41.39 -5.40 -3.88
CA ARG A 147 42.83 -5.55 -4.09
C ARG A 147 43.38 -6.72 -3.30
N ASP A 148 44.57 -7.19 -3.68
CA ASP A 148 45.33 -8.15 -2.89
C ASP A 148 45.73 -7.59 -1.51
N LEU A 149 45.85 -8.49 -0.54
CA LEU A 149 46.19 -8.17 0.85
C LEU A 149 47.63 -7.68 0.98
N GLY A 150 48.58 -8.31 0.30
CA GLY A 150 50.00 -7.97 0.39
C GLY A 150 50.51 -7.94 1.84
N ALA A 151 50.98 -6.78 2.30
CA ALA A 151 51.45 -6.59 3.67
C ALA A 151 50.34 -6.72 4.73
N ASP A 152 49.07 -6.52 4.37
CA ASP A 152 47.94 -6.57 5.31
C ASP A 152 47.52 -8.01 5.67
N GLU A 153 48.06 -9.03 5.02
CA GLU A 153 47.61 -10.43 5.14
C GLU A 153 47.69 -10.97 6.57
N ALA A 154 48.69 -10.56 7.35
CA ALA A 154 48.82 -10.92 8.76
C ALA A 154 47.70 -10.30 9.63
N VAL A 155 47.32 -9.06 9.36
CA VAL A 155 46.20 -8.37 10.03
C VAL A 155 44.88 -8.99 9.61
N ALA A 156 44.71 -9.31 8.32
CA ALA A 156 43.52 -9.97 7.81
C ALA A 156 43.28 -11.33 8.48
N ARG A 157 44.33 -12.13 8.73
CA ARG A 157 44.25 -13.37 9.53
C ARG A 157 43.84 -13.12 10.99
N GLN A 158 44.40 -12.09 11.63
CA GLN A 158 44.03 -11.73 13.01
C GLN A 158 42.56 -11.29 13.10
N LEU A 159 42.10 -10.48 12.14
CA LEU A 159 40.70 -10.11 11.93
C LEU A 159 39.80 -11.34 11.74
N CYS A 160 40.13 -12.28 10.84
CA CYS A 160 39.32 -13.48 10.62
C CYS A 160 39.01 -14.24 11.92
N ARG A 161 40.01 -14.32 12.81
CA ARG A 161 39.91 -14.99 14.11
C ARG A 161 39.08 -14.18 15.11
N ALA A 162 39.30 -12.87 15.21
CA ALA A 162 38.50 -11.97 16.06
C ALA A 162 37.01 -11.91 15.63
N ALA A 163 36.76 -11.85 14.33
CA ALA A 163 35.44 -11.89 13.71
C ALA A 163 34.77 -13.28 13.78
N ARG A 164 35.47 -14.34 14.23
CA ARG A 164 35.00 -15.74 14.23
C ARG A 164 34.45 -16.19 12.87
N GLY A 165 35.04 -15.67 11.78
CA GLY A 165 34.60 -15.94 10.41
C GLY A 165 33.22 -15.36 10.02
N TYR A 166 32.58 -14.50 10.83
CA TYR A 166 31.24 -13.98 10.54
C TYR A 166 31.27 -12.96 9.38
N PRO A 167 30.61 -13.23 8.23
CA PRO A 167 30.74 -12.41 7.02
C PRO A 167 30.55 -10.92 7.23
N ARG A 168 29.56 -10.48 8.03
CA ARG A 168 29.31 -9.05 8.25
C ARG A 168 30.49 -8.32 8.90
N ALA A 169 31.15 -8.93 9.89
CA ALA A 169 32.32 -8.34 10.54
C ALA A 169 33.55 -8.28 9.61
N LEU A 170 33.68 -9.26 8.72
CA LEU A 170 34.72 -9.28 7.68
C LEU A 170 34.49 -8.15 6.64
N VAL A 171 33.24 -7.94 6.21
CA VAL A 171 32.84 -6.85 5.30
C VAL A 171 33.09 -5.48 5.94
N GLN A 172 32.65 -5.27 7.19
CA GLN A 172 32.87 -4.02 7.94
C GLN A 172 34.36 -3.67 8.07
N ALA A 173 35.20 -4.66 8.37
CA ALA A 173 36.63 -4.47 8.49
C ALA A 173 37.33 -4.24 7.14
N ALA A 174 36.89 -4.90 6.07
CA ALA A 174 37.34 -4.59 4.71
C ALA A 174 36.97 -3.16 4.31
N ALA A 175 35.75 -2.70 4.63
CA ALA A 175 35.32 -1.32 4.40
C ALA A 175 36.14 -0.28 5.20
N TRP A 176 36.47 -0.58 6.45
CA TRP A 176 37.35 0.24 7.28
C TRP A 176 38.75 0.40 6.69
N LEU A 177 39.40 -0.70 6.32
CA LEU A 177 40.73 -0.70 5.69
C LEU A 177 40.73 0.00 4.32
N ARG A 178 39.66 -0.19 3.51
CA ARG A 178 39.44 0.51 2.24
C ARG A 178 39.39 2.03 2.41
N ASN A 179 38.83 2.49 3.53
CA ASN A 179 38.70 3.92 3.87
C ASN A 179 39.92 4.48 4.63
N GLY A 180 41.05 3.77 4.64
CA GLY A 180 42.29 4.21 5.31
C GLY A 180 42.27 4.09 6.83
N GLY A 181 41.30 3.39 7.41
CA GLY A 181 41.19 3.16 8.84
C GLY A 181 42.35 2.30 9.36
N PRO A 182 42.98 2.64 10.51
CA PRO A 182 44.16 1.95 11.00
C PRO A 182 43.87 0.50 11.41
N ALA A 183 44.80 -0.39 11.06
CA ALA A 183 44.72 -1.83 11.25
C ALA A 183 44.59 -2.30 12.70
N ASN A 184 45.05 -1.51 13.68
CA ASN A 184 44.98 -1.85 15.10
C ASN A 184 43.56 -1.76 15.69
N ALA A 185 42.69 -0.90 15.14
CA ALA A 185 41.29 -0.79 15.57
C ALA A 185 40.43 -2.02 15.20
N VAL A 186 40.94 -2.86 14.28
CA VAL A 186 40.25 -4.01 13.69
C VAL A 186 40.29 -5.26 14.59
N VAL A 187 41.09 -5.24 15.67
CA VAL A 187 41.32 -6.40 16.56
C VAL A 187 40.09 -6.78 17.40
N ASP A 188 39.16 -5.85 17.64
CA ASP A 188 37.83 -6.13 18.23
C ASP A 188 36.73 -5.55 17.32
N PRO A 189 35.88 -6.40 16.70
CA PRO A 189 34.75 -5.94 15.88
C PRO A 189 33.82 -4.96 16.59
N ALA A 190 33.62 -5.05 17.91
CA ALA A 190 32.76 -4.16 18.66
C ALA A 190 33.43 -2.79 18.94
N VAL A 191 34.77 -2.72 19.02
CA VAL A 191 35.50 -1.44 19.03
C VAL A 191 35.44 -0.81 17.65
N LEU A 192 35.78 -1.58 16.61
CA LEU A 192 35.72 -1.17 15.21
C LEU A 192 34.36 -0.52 14.86
N GLN A 193 33.26 -1.23 15.12
CA GLN A 193 31.90 -0.72 14.85
C GLN A 193 31.61 0.57 15.62
N ARG A 194 32.00 0.69 16.91
CA ARG A 194 31.86 1.94 17.68
C ARG A 194 32.63 3.09 17.03
N THR A 195 33.87 2.87 16.58
CA THR A 195 34.67 3.89 15.89
C THR A 195 34.06 4.28 14.55
N MET A 196 33.52 3.33 13.79
CA MET A 196 32.82 3.59 12.53
C MET A 196 31.56 4.46 12.75
N VAL A 197 30.72 4.13 13.73
CA VAL A 197 29.52 4.92 14.08
C VAL A 197 29.88 6.33 14.56
N ALA A 198 30.91 6.44 15.43
CA ALA A 198 31.38 7.73 15.92
C ALA A 198 31.92 8.63 14.78
N GLY A 199 32.57 8.04 13.77
CA GLY A 199 33.18 8.74 12.63
C GLY A 199 32.21 9.19 11.52
N LEU A 200 30.93 8.82 11.56
CA LEU A 200 29.98 9.07 10.46
C LEU A 200 29.79 10.55 10.09
N GLY A 201 29.42 10.79 8.83
CA GLY A 201 28.87 12.09 8.40
C GLY A 201 27.51 12.40 9.04
N GLY A 202 27.08 13.66 9.01
CA GLY A 202 25.83 14.11 9.64
C GLY A 202 24.57 13.37 9.16
N ARG A 203 24.40 13.24 7.83
CA ARG A 203 23.27 12.49 7.24
C ARG A 203 23.30 10.98 7.56
N PRO A 204 24.40 10.23 7.29
CA PRO A 204 24.52 8.83 7.70
C PRO A 204 24.24 8.60 9.19
N ARG A 205 24.76 9.45 10.07
CA ARG A 205 24.51 9.37 11.51
C ARG A 205 23.02 9.55 11.85
N HIS A 206 22.33 10.49 11.20
CA HIS A 206 20.89 10.70 11.42
C HIS A 206 20.06 9.50 10.93
N VAL A 207 20.34 8.96 9.74
CA VAL A 207 19.69 7.76 9.22
C VAL A 207 19.92 6.56 10.14
N LEU A 208 21.15 6.37 10.64
CA LEU A 208 21.47 5.30 11.58
C LEU A 208 20.75 5.47 12.93
N ALA A 209 20.58 6.70 13.42
CA ALA A 209 19.83 6.98 14.64
C ALA A 209 18.33 6.62 14.51
N VAL A 210 17.73 6.86 13.35
CA VAL A 210 16.36 6.39 13.03
C VAL A 210 16.28 4.85 13.04
N MET A 211 17.24 4.18 12.40
CA MET A 211 17.33 2.71 12.39
C MET A 211 17.53 2.11 13.79
N TYR A 212 18.25 2.81 14.67
CA TYR A 212 18.44 2.45 16.07
C TYR A 212 17.14 2.59 16.90
N ALA A 213 16.44 3.72 16.78
CA ALA A 213 15.19 3.98 17.53
C ALA A 213 14.12 2.89 17.29
N LEU A 214 14.07 2.40 16.05
CA LEU A 214 13.19 1.32 15.61
C LEU A 214 13.74 -0.09 15.86
N ALA A 215 14.81 -0.22 16.65
CA ALA A 215 15.38 -1.49 17.14
C ALA A 215 15.69 -2.54 16.03
N GLY A 216 15.96 -2.10 14.80
CA GLY A 216 16.23 -3.00 13.67
C GLY A 216 14.99 -3.57 12.97
N VAL A 217 13.82 -2.95 13.07
CA VAL A 217 12.71 -3.15 12.11
C VAL A 217 13.18 -2.73 10.70
N PRO A 218 12.84 -3.46 9.61
CA PRO A 218 13.15 -3.04 8.23
C PRO A 218 12.43 -1.74 7.85
N LEU A 219 13.14 -0.84 7.15
CA LEU A 219 12.65 0.47 6.75
C LEU A 219 12.69 0.63 5.23
N SER A 220 11.55 0.96 4.63
CA SER A 220 11.51 1.40 3.22
C SER A 220 12.12 2.79 3.07
N ILE A 221 12.55 3.14 1.85
CA ILE A 221 13.16 4.46 1.58
C ILE A 221 12.19 5.62 1.90
N ALA A 222 10.89 5.46 1.64
CA ALA A 222 9.87 6.47 1.94
C ALA A 222 9.73 6.72 3.46
N VAL A 223 9.75 5.66 4.27
CA VAL A 223 9.72 5.76 5.73
C VAL A 223 11.00 6.43 6.26
N CYS A 224 12.17 6.05 5.73
CA CYS A 224 13.42 6.72 6.08
C CYS A 224 13.38 8.23 5.75
N GLN A 225 12.90 8.62 4.55
CA GLN A 225 12.78 10.02 4.13
C GLN A 225 11.81 10.80 5.03
N ALA A 226 10.67 10.21 5.38
CA ALA A 226 9.70 10.81 6.28
C ALA A 226 10.29 11.06 7.67
N MET A 227 10.91 10.03 8.27
CA MET A 227 11.43 10.10 9.64
C MET A 227 12.66 11.00 9.79
N THR A 228 13.57 11.05 8.80
CA THR A 228 14.71 11.98 8.81
C THR A 228 14.34 13.40 8.36
N ARG A 229 13.18 13.58 7.72
CA ARG A 229 12.77 14.80 6.99
C ARG A 229 13.81 15.25 5.94
N ASP A 230 14.53 14.30 5.33
CA ASP A 230 15.48 14.55 4.23
C ASP A 230 15.15 13.63 3.04
N ALA A 231 14.83 14.22 1.88
CA ALA A 231 14.57 13.47 0.65
C ALA A 231 15.83 12.86 0.03
N ALA A 232 17.01 13.44 0.29
CA ALA A 232 18.29 13.12 -0.36
C ALA A 232 19.11 12.02 0.35
N ILE A 233 18.49 11.21 1.21
CA ILE A 233 19.16 10.17 2.01
C ILE A 233 19.78 9.01 1.21
N GLY A 234 19.51 8.87 -0.10
CA GLY A 234 19.99 7.73 -0.90
C GLY A 234 21.51 7.54 -0.83
N GLY A 235 22.29 8.62 -0.82
CA GLY A 235 23.74 8.57 -0.64
C GLY A 235 24.16 8.14 0.78
N ALA A 236 23.43 8.58 1.81
CA ALA A 236 23.69 8.20 3.19
C ALA A 236 23.33 6.73 3.48
N LEU A 237 22.24 6.23 2.90
CA LEU A 237 21.90 4.79 2.90
C LEU A 237 22.98 3.98 2.18
N GLY A 238 23.49 4.48 1.04
CA GLY A 238 24.61 3.87 0.31
C GLY A 238 25.90 3.80 1.14
N GLU A 239 26.23 4.86 1.88
CA GLU A 239 27.38 4.90 2.80
C GLU A 239 27.22 3.88 3.94
N LEU A 240 26.06 3.84 4.61
CA LEU A 240 25.81 2.86 5.68
C LEU A 240 25.86 1.41 5.20
N VAL A 241 25.40 1.12 3.98
CA VAL A 241 25.50 -0.21 3.37
C VAL A 241 26.95 -0.53 2.95
N GLY A 242 27.68 0.43 2.37
CA GLY A 242 29.09 0.27 2.00
C GLY A 242 30.03 0.08 3.20
N LEU A 243 29.65 0.61 4.36
CA LEU A 243 30.31 0.39 5.65
C LEU A 243 29.84 -0.89 6.37
N GLY A 244 28.81 -1.58 5.87
CA GLY A 244 28.20 -2.74 6.54
C GLY A 244 27.51 -2.41 7.87
N LEU A 245 27.10 -1.15 8.07
CA LEU A 245 26.34 -0.68 9.24
C LEU A 245 24.82 -0.82 9.03
N ALA A 246 24.37 -0.87 7.78
CA ALA A 246 23.02 -1.26 7.38
C ALA A 246 23.07 -2.40 6.35
N ASP A 247 22.11 -3.32 6.41
CA ASP A 247 21.89 -4.35 5.39
C ASP A 247 20.73 -3.92 4.49
N ARG A 248 20.81 -4.19 3.18
CA ARG A 248 19.70 -3.98 2.24
C ARG A 248 18.98 -5.29 1.94
N SER A 249 17.65 -5.22 1.83
CA SER A 249 16.75 -6.29 1.42
C SER A 249 15.79 -5.77 0.36
N GLU A 250 16.16 -5.92 -0.92
CA GLU A 250 15.37 -5.45 -2.07
C GLU A 250 15.08 -3.94 -2.03
N ALA A 251 13.92 -3.52 -1.50
CA ALA A 251 13.55 -2.11 -1.29
C ALA A 251 13.91 -1.56 0.10
N ASP A 252 14.08 -2.43 1.10
CA ASP A 252 14.20 -2.06 2.51
C ASP A 252 15.64 -2.05 3.03
N TYR A 253 15.84 -1.33 4.13
CA TYR A 253 17.10 -1.18 4.83
C TYR A 253 16.93 -1.52 6.32
N ARG A 254 17.88 -2.26 6.89
CA ARG A 254 17.84 -2.70 8.29
C ARG A 254 19.15 -2.40 8.99
N LEU A 255 19.11 -2.12 10.30
CA LEU A 255 20.31 -2.01 11.11
C LEU A 255 21.12 -3.31 11.11
N ALA A 256 22.40 -3.23 10.76
CA ALA A 256 23.31 -4.39 10.69
C ALA A 256 24.24 -4.52 11.91
N VAL A 257 24.17 -3.56 12.83
CA VAL A 257 25.02 -3.46 14.04
C VAL A 257 24.19 -3.78 15.28
N ASP A 258 24.83 -4.26 16.35
CA ASP A 258 24.16 -4.39 17.65
C ASP A 258 23.72 -3.01 18.18
N PRO A 259 22.46 -2.82 18.64
CA PRO A 259 22.00 -1.53 19.13
C PRO A 259 22.87 -0.94 20.25
N SER A 260 23.46 -1.75 21.13
CA SER A 260 24.33 -1.27 22.22
C SER A 260 25.62 -0.62 21.69
N VAL A 261 26.16 -1.14 20.59
CA VAL A 261 27.34 -0.59 19.89
C VAL A 261 27.00 0.72 19.20
N VAL A 262 25.79 0.85 18.65
CA VAL A 262 25.30 2.10 18.05
C VAL A 262 25.05 3.16 19.12
N ALA A 263 24.38 2.82 20.21
CA ALA A 263 24.15 3.73 21.34
C ALA A 263 25.47 4.24 21.96
N ALA A 264 26.49 3.39 22.05
CA ALA A 264 27.82 3.77 22.54
C ALA A 264 28.68 4.56 21.51
N GLY A 265 28.26 4.63 20.24
CA GLY A 265 28.93 5.39 19.18
C GLY A 265 28.21 6.69 18.77
N LEU A 266 26.91 6.83 19.09
CA LEU A 266 26.14 8.04 18.80
C LEU A 266 26.45 9.15 19.85
N PRO A 267 26.62 10.40 19.43
CA PRO A 267 26.80 11.53 20.34
C PRO A 267 25.46 12.02 20.90
N GLY A 268 25.41 12.27 22.21
CA GLY A 268 24.23 12.82 22.89
C GLY A 268 23.17 11.76 23.24
N THR A 269 21.94 12.21 23.46
CA THR A 269 20.80 11.33 23.76
C THR A 269 20.37 10.58 22.49
N THR A 270 20.32 9.26 22.54
CA THR A 270 19.78 8.45 21.44
C THR A 270 18.26 8.65 21.32
N PRO A 271 17.68 8.83 20.12
CA PRO A 271 16.24 8.99 19.94
C PRO A 271 15.47 7.69 20.24
N ASP A 272 14.21 7.82 20.67
CA ASP A 272 13.28 6.69 20.81
C ASP A 272 12.25 6.67 19.66
N ALA A 273 11.62 5.51 19.43
CA ALA A 273 10.55 5.37 18.44
C ALA A 273 9.37 6.35 18.68
N ALA A 274 9.07 6.71 19.94
CA ALA A 274 8.05 7.69 20.30
C ALA A 274 8.33 9.11 19.77
N ASP A 275 9.57 9.44 19.40
CA ASP A 275 9.95 10.74 18.83
C ASP A 275 9.45 10.95 17.40
N TYR A 276 9.00 9.89 16.74
CA TYR A 276 8.57 9.93 15.34
C TYR A 276 7.04 9.83 15.15
N VAL A 277 6.24 9.75 16.22
CA VAL A 277 4.78 9.58 16.14
C VAL A 277 4.08 10.74 15.42
N GLU A 278 4.50 11.98 15.68
CA GLU A 278 3.97 13.16 15.00
C GLU A 278 4.47 13.27 13.55
N THR A 279 5.74 12.94 13.31
CA THR A 279 6.34 12.92 11.97
C THR A 279 5.68 11.89 11.05
N LEU A 280 5.36 10.70 11.56
CA LEU A 280 4.60 9.69 10.81
C LEU A 280 3.12 10.06 10.65
N LEU A 281 2.49 10.70 11.64
CA LEU A 281 1.14 11.24 11.50
C LEU A 281 1.05 12.32 10.42
N GLU A 282 2.05 13.22 10.36
CA GLU A 282 2.18 14.24 9.32
C GLU A 282 2.32 13.60 7.93
N TRP A 283 3.24 12.64 7.78
CA TRP A 283 3.49 11.91 6.53
C TRP A 283 2.25 11.14 6.04
N VAL A 284 1.65 10.32 6.90
CA VAL A 284 0.40 9.56 6.63
C VAL A 284 -0.76 10.49 6.26
N SER A 285 -0.80 11.71 6.80
CA SER A 285 -1.90 12.65 6.55
C SER A 285 -1.69 13.56 5.34
N ARG A 286 -0.52 13.53 4.67
CA ARG A 286 -0.16 14.49 3.61
C ARG A 286 0.43 13.88 2.34
N THR A 287 1.28 12.85 2.44
CA THR A 287 2.11 12.42 1.29
C THR A 287 2.31 10.91 1.15
N ALA A 288 1.99 10.09 2.16
CA ALA A 288 2.11 8.64 2.05
C ALA A 288 1.04 8.03 1.12
N ALA A 289 1.44 7.19 0.16
CA ALA A 289 0.50 6.36 -0.58
C ALA A 289 0.02 5.18 0.28
N PRO A 290 -1.15 4.56 0.00
CA PRO A 290 -1.61 3.39 0.74
C PRO A 290 -0.61 2.21 0.73
N SER A 291 0.14 2.05 -0.37
CA SER A 291 1.26 1.11 -0.49
C SER A 291 2.37 1.35 0.54
N ASP A 292 2.73 2.62 0.76
CA ASP A 292 3.80 2.99 1.67
C ASP A 292 3.39 2.79 3.12
N ILE A 293 2.10 3.04 3.43
CA ILE A 293 1.50 2.76 4.75
C ILE A 293 1.50 1.26 5.03
N VAL A 294 1.24 0.41 4.03
CA VAL A 294 1.37 -1.06 4.14
C VAL A 294 2.81 -1.49 4.37
N ALA A 295 3.77 -0.99 3.58
CA ALA A 295 5.20 -1.28 3.79
C ALA A 295 5.69 -0.79 5.17
N ALA A 296 5.14 0.32 5.67
CA ALA A 296 5.45 0.88 6.98
C ALA A 296 4.78 0.14 8.16
N ALA A 297 4.03 -0.94 7.95
CA ALA A 297 3.19 -1.56 8.99
C ALA A 297 3.93 -1.87 10.31
N ALA A 298 5.10 -2.53 10.24
CA ALA A 298 5.90 -2.86 11.42
C ALA A 298 6.44 -1.61 12.13
N VAL A 299 6.85 -0.59 11.36
CA VAL A 299 7.33 0.70 11.90
C VAL A 299 6.21 1.47 12.59
N LEU A 300 5.03 1.54 11.96
CA LEU A 300 3.85 2.21 12.50
C LEU A 300 3.39 1.56 13.81
N VAL A 301 3.37 0.22 13.88
CA VAL A 301 3.08 -0.50 15.15
C VAL A 301 4.15 -0.21 16.21
N ARG A 302 5.44 -0.27 15.87
CA ARG A 302 6.55 0.00 16.82
C ARG A 302 6.53 1.44 17.37
N VAL A 303 6.21 2.42 16.52
CA VAL A 303 6.10 3.84 16.93
C VAL A 303 4.84 4.09 17.75
N LEU A 304 3.69 3.47 17.41
CA LEU A 304 2.48 3.56 18.22
C LEU A 304 2.65 2.95 19.61
N ASP A 305 3.32 1.79 19.71
CA ASP A 305 3.62 1.10 20.96
C ASP A 305 4.49 1.98 21.87
N ALA A 306 5.62 2.47 21.35
CA ALA A 306 6.50 3.38 22.07
C ALA A 306 5.78 4.69 22.47
N ALA A 307 4.98 5.27 21.58
CA ALA A 307 4.22 6.50 21.86
C ALA A 307 3.20 6.31 22.99
N VAL A 308 2.50 5.16 23.05
CA VAL A 308 1.60 4.82 24.16
C VAL A 308 2.39 4.63 25.45
N MET A 309 3.51 3.90 25.43
CA MET A 309 4.36 3.67 26.60
C MET A 309 5.00 4.97 27.14
N HIS A 310 5.29 5.93 26.27
CA HIS A 310 5.80 7.27 26.63
C HIS A 310 4.70 8.34 26.78
N SER A 311 3.44 7.93 26.97
CA SER A 311 2.28 8.80 27.23
C SER A 311 1.97 9.86 26.15
N ARG A 312 2.46 9.67 24.92
CA ARG A 312 2.19 10.53 23.75
C ARG A 312 0.86 10.15 23.08
N SER A 313 -0.17 9.99 23.90
CA SER A 313 -1.42 9.33 23.54
C SER A 313 -2.26 10.11 22.53
N ALA A 314 -2.19 11.45 22.50
CA ALA A 314 -2.94 12.25 21.53
C ALA A 314 -2.51 11.99 20.07
N PRO A 315 -1.22 12.16 19.68
CA PRO A 315 -0.78 11.82 18.33
C PRO A 315 -0.83 10.31 18.04
N ALA A 316 -0.63 9.44 19.04
CA ALA A 316 -0.79 8.00 18.87
C ALA A 316 -2.23 7.61 18.50
N CYS A 317 -3.24 8.17 19.18
CA CYS A 317 -4.65 7.96 18.87
C CYS A 317 -4.99 8.43 17.44
N ALA A 318 -4.54 9.63 17.06
CA ALA A 318 -4.75 10.17 15.72
C ALA A 318 -4.08 9.34 14.62
N LEU A 319 -2.83 8.89 14.83
CA LEU A 319 -2.09 8.04 13.89
C LEU A 319 -2.78 6.68 13.74
N ALA A 320 -3.13 6.02 14.85
CA ALA A 320 -3.84 4.74 14.83
C ALA A 320 -5.18 4.84 14.09
N ARG A 321 -5.93 5.93 14.30
CA ARG A 321 -7.20 6.16 13.60
C ARG A 321 -7.01 6.37 12.09
N LYS A 322 -5.92 7.01 11.67
CA LYS A 322 -5.60 7.23 10.23
C LYS A 322 -5.17 5.97 9.50
N VAL A 323 -4.34 5.11 10.11
CA VAL A 323 -3.81 3.91 9.42
C VAL A 323 -4.72 2.68 9.51
N SER A 324 -5.63 2.63 10.50
CA SER A 324 -6.59 1.50 10.68
C SER A 324 -7.35 1.10 9.41
N PRO A 325 -8.00 2.00 8.65
CA PRO A 325 -8.74 1.63 7.44
C PRO A 325 -7.85 1.03 6.33
N VAL A 326 -6.58 1.48 6.24
CA VAL A 326 -5.63 0.97 5.25
C VAL A 326 -5.29 -0.49 5.57
N PHE A 327 -4.95 -0.81 6.82
CA PHE A 327 -4.65 -2.19 7.22
C PHE A 327 -5.88 -3.12 7.18
N ALA A 328 -7.09 -2.58 7.36
CA ALA A 328 -8.34 -3.30 7.18
C ALA A 328 -8.53 -3.75 5.71
N ILE A 329 -8.46 -2.81 4.76
CA ILE A 329 -8.70 -3.07 3.33
C ILE A 329 -7.58 -3.93 2.72
N THR A 330 -6.34 -3.75 3.17
CA THR A 330 -5.15 -4.47 2.67
C THR A 330 -4.86 -5.79 3.39
N LEU A 331 -5.76 -6.22 4.27
CA LEU A 331 -5.73 -7.50 4.99
C LEU A 331 -4.46 -7.75 5.84
N ARG A 332 -3.82 -6.68 6.33
CA ARG A 332 -2.70 -6.78 7.29
C ARG A 332 -3.27 -6.95 8.71
N TRP A 333 -3.85 -8.13 8.95
CA TRP A 333 -4.72 -8.45 10.08
C TRP A 333 -4.10 -8.29 11.46
N SER A 334 -2.80 -8.52 11.60
CA SER A 334 -2.07 -8.43 12.86
C SER A 334 -1.57 -7.02 13.08
N ALA A 335 -1.10 -6.33 12.04
CA ALA A 335 -0.87 -4.88 12.09
C ALA A 335 -2.15 -4.13 12.48
N TRP A 336 -3.28 -4.43 11.84
CA TRP A 336 -4.58 -3.85 12.16
C TRP A 336 -4.98 -4.12 13.61
N ARG A 337 -4.88 -5.38 14.07
CA ARG A 337 -5.15 -5.77 15.47
C ARG A 337 -4.32 -4.97 16.47
N SER A 338 -3.02 -4.78 16.22
CA SER A 338 -2.13 -4.03 17.10
C SER A 338 -2.46 -2.53 17.09
N VAL A 339 -2.69 -1.95 15.91
CA VAL A 339 -3.13 -0.55 15.74
C VAL A 339 -4.43 -0.27 16.48
N LEU A 340 -5.43 -1.14 16.39
CA LEU A 340 -6.70 -0.96 17.08
C LEU A 340 -6.53 -0.96 18.61
N LYS A 341 -5.75 -1.91 19.16
CA LYS A 341 -5.48 -1.97 20.61
C LYS A 341 -4.70 -0.75 21.11
N LEU A 342 -3.64 -0.37 20.40
CA LEU A 342 -2.80 0.79 20.76
C LEU A 342 -3.61 2.09 20.63
N GLY A 343 -4.45 2.20 19.60
CA GLY A 343 -5.42 3.29 19.44
C GLY A 343 -6.45 3.34 20.57
N GLU A 344 -7.01 2.19 21.00
CA GLU A 344 -7.95 2.12 22.12
C GLU A 344 -7.29 2.55 23.44
N HIS A 345 -6.09 2.05 23.74
CA HIS A 345 -5.30 2.47 24.90
C HIS A 345 -5.01 3.99 24.88
N ALA A 346 -4.62 4.51 23.71
CA ALA A 346 -4.36 5.94 23.51
C ALA A 346 -5.64 6.79 23.68
N ALA A 347 -6.76 6.34 23.14
CA ALA A 347 -8.07 6.98 23.26
C ALA A 347 -8.57 7.02 24.71
N ILE A 348 -8.37 5.93 25.47
CA ILE A 348 -8.66 5.86 26.91
C ILE A 348 -7.80 6.87 27.68
N ALA A 349 -6.49 6.93 27.39
CA ALA A 349 -5.55 7.82 28.08
C ALA A 349 -5.84 9.33 27.84
N ILE A 350 -6.44 9.70 26.71
CA ILE A 350 -6.89 11.08 26.42
C ILE A 350 -8.38 11.33 26.72
N GLY A 351 -9.12 10.33 27.19
CA GLY A 351 -10.56 10.44 27.47
C GLY A 351 -11.47 10.53 26.23
N SER A 352 -10.97 10.21 25.02
CA SER A 352 -11.77 10.28 23.78
C SER A 352 -12.73 9.10 23.66
N ALA A 353 -13.96 9.28 24.14
CA ALA A 353 -15.04 8.31 24.00
C ALA A 353 -15.35 7.98 22.52
N GLY A 354 -15.23 8.96 21.62
CA GLY A 354 -15.52 8.79 20.18
C GLY A 354 -14.45 8.03 19.40
N ASP A 355 -13.18 8.10 19.82
CA ASP A 355 -12.11 7.26 19.26
C ASP A 355 -12.13 5.86 19.86
N ARG A 356 -12.32 5.75 21.19
CA ARG A 356 -12.49 4.46 21.86
C ARG A 356 -13.64 3.64 21.24
N ALA A 357 -14.82 4.25 21.06
CA ALA A 357 -15.97 3.58 20.46
C ALA A 357 -15.71 3.14 19.00
N TYR A 358 -14.87 3.87 18.26
CA TYR A 358 -14.43 3.46 16.92
C TYR A 358 -13.49 2.25 16.99
N PHE A 359 -12.44 2.28 17.82
CA PHE A 359 -11.52 1.13 17.94
C PHE A 359 -12.23 -0.14 18.45
N GLU A 360 -13.17 -0.02 19.40
CA GLU A 360 -14.04 -1.12 19.84
C GLU A 360 -14.94 -1.68 18.71
N HIS A 361 -15.40 -0.82 17.81
CA HIS A 361 -16.24 -1.20 16.67
C HIS A 361 -15.44 -1.93 15.60
N GLU A 362 -14.30 -1.35 15.20
CA GLU A 362 -13.39 -1.95 14.22
C GLU A 362 -12.85 -3.31 14.71
N ASP A 363 -12.47 -3.46 15.98
CA ASP A 363 -11.98 -4.75 16.50
C ASP A 363 -13.12 -5.79 16.59
N ARG A 364 -14.37 -5.35 16.66
CA ARG A 364 -15.57 -6.20 16.57
C ARG A 364 -15.83 -6.65 15.13
N ILE A 365 -15.65 -5.77 14.13
CA ILE A 365 -15.66 -6.15 12.70
C ILE A 365 -14.52 -7.14 12.42
N ARG A 366 -13.29 -6.79 12.83
CA ARG A 366 -12.07 -7.58 12.65
C ARG A 366 -12.20 -9.00 13.22
N ARG A 367 -12.76 -9.14 14.43
CA ARG A 367 -13.09 -10.45 15.01
C ARG A 367 -14.17 -11.19 14.21
N ARG A 368 -15.25 -10.50 13.83
CA ARG A 368 -16.38 -11.11 13.07
C ARG A 368 -15.92 -11.72 11.75
N ALA A 369 -15.10 -11.00 10.99
CA ALA A 369 -14.51 -11.50 9.74
C ALA A 369 -13.76 -12.81 9.98
N LEU A 370 -12.84 -12.84 10.95
CA LEU A 370 -12.07 -14.03 11.32
C LEU A 370 -12.94 -15.19 11.86
N THR A 371 -14.06 -14.91 12.54
CA THR A 371 -14.98 -15.97 13.00
C THR A 371 -15.92 -16.52 11.93
N ALA A 372 -16.34 -15.70 10.96
CA ALA A 372 -17.08 -16.19 9.79
C ALA A 372 -16.19 -17.11 8.94
N VAL A 373 -14.93 -16.71 8.79
CA VAL A 373 -13.82 -17.50 8.24
C VAL A 373 -13.59 -18.81 9.01
N ALA A 374 -13.72 -18.85 10.34
CA ALA A 374 -13.53 -20.09 11.10
C ALA A 374 -14.76 -21.04 11.16
N GLY A 375 -15.90 -20.68 10.56
CA GLY A 375 -17.21 -20.95 11.17
C GLY A 375 -18.29 -21.71 10.40
N VAL A 376 -18.00 -22.67 9.50
CA VAL A 376 -19.00 -23.68 9.07
C VAL A 376 -18.37 -25.08 8.96
N ALA A 377 -18.26 -25.78 10.10
CA ALA A 377 -17.73 -27.15 10.17
C ALA A 377 -18.48 -28.06 11.15
N ILE A 378 -19.80 -27.84 11.31
CA ILE A 378 -20.72 -28.76 12.00
C ILE A 378 -21.91 -28.99 11.05
N GLY A 379 -22.22 -30.25 10.75
CA GLY A 379 -23.21 -30.61 9.73
C GLY A 379 -24.65 -30.54 10.21
N GLY A 380 -25.58 -30.25 9.30
CA GLY A 380 -27.02 -30.27 9.57
C GLY A 380 -27.82 -29.43 8.59
N VAL A 381 -28.69 -30.10 7.83
CA VAL A 381 -29.65 -29.57 6.87
C VAL A 381 -30.39 -28.30 7.31
N GLY A 382 -30.47 -27.27 6.45
CA GLY A 382 -31.64 -26.38 6.43
C GLY A 382 -31.40 -24.88 6.14
N VAL A 383 -32.24 -24.34 5.23
CA VAL A 383 -32.60 -22.91 5.05
C VAL A 383 -31.45 -21.90 4.86
N GLY A 384 -31.31 -21.40 3.62
CA GLY A 384 -30.41 -20.30 3.32
C GLY A 384 -30.87 -18.96 3.90
N GLY A 385 -30.10 -18.41 4.84
CA GLY A 385 -30.28 -17.07 5.42
C GLY A 385 -29.00 -16.25 5.30
N GLY A 386 -28.75 -15.65 4.14
CA GLY A 386 -27.53 -14.87 3.87
C GLY A 386 -27.51 -13.54 4.63
N LEU A 387 -26.86 -13.51 5.80
CA LEU A 387 -26.58 -12.28 6.53
C LEU A 387 -25.46 -11.47 5.85
N ALA A 388 -25.82 -10.74 4.80
CA ALA A 388 -24.98 -9.75 4.13
C ALA A 388 -24.74 -8.53 5.04
N VAL A 389 -23.86 -8.68 6.05
CA VAL A 389 -23.37 -7.57 6.86
C VAL A 389 -22.38 -6.78 6.01
N GLY A 390 -22.72 -5.52 5.72
CA GLY A 390 -21.92 -4.67 4.83
C GLY A 390 -20.51 -4.40 5.36
N ILE A 391 -19.52 -5.09 4.79
CA ILE A 391 -18.12 -4.66 4.78
C ILE A 391 -17.83 -4.14 3.38
N ALA A 392 -17.50 -2.85 3.26
CA ALA A 392 -16.97 -2.33 2.01
C ALA A 392 -15.54 -2.87 1.79
N GLY A 393 -15.38 -3.83 0.88
CA GLY A 393 -14.08 -4.32 0.39
C GLY A 393 -13.76 -5.79 0.66
N ALA A 394 -14.28 -6.41 1.74
CA ALA A 394 -14.00 -7.80 2.07
C ALA A 394 -15.04 -8.76 1.46
N ALA A 395 -14.94 -9.02 0.16
CA ALA A 395 -15.83 -9.97 -0.52
C ALA A 395 -15.50 -11.41 -0.11
N ILE A 396 -16.39 -12.06 0.66
CA ILE A 396 -16.42 -13.52 0.79
C ILE A 396 -16.98 -14.10 -0.51
N ALA A 397 -16.19 -13.99 -1.58
CA ALA A 397 -16.55 -14.49 -2.89
C ALA A 397 -16.49 -16.02 -2.92
N THR A 398 -17.56 -16.63 -3.42
CA THR A 398 -17.65 -18.08 -3.66
C THR A 398 -16.95 -18.51 -4.95
N ASN A 399 -16.60 -17.57 -5.82
CA ASN A 399 -15.81 -17.79 -7.03
C ASN A 399 -14.41 -18.35 -6.68
N ASP A 400 -13.81 -19.12 -7.59
CA ASP A 400 -12.41 -19.53 -7.47
C ASP A 400 -11.48 -18.35 -7.77
N PRO A 401 -10.52 -18.01 -6.89
CA PRO A 401 -9.49 -17.02 -7.21
C PRO A 401 -8.58 -17.59 -8.31
N THR A 402 -8.26 -16.77 -9.30
CA THR A 402 -7.35 -17.15 -10.37
C THR A 402 -5.91 -17.27 -9.83
N PRO A 403 -5.20 -18.38 -10.08
CA PRO A 403 -3.77 -18.45 -9.79
C PRO A 403 -3.05 -17.39 -10.61
N ALA A 404 -2.00 -16.79 -10.06
CA ALA A 404 -1.16 -15.84 -10.80
C ALA A 404 -0.61 -16.53 -12.05
N GLY A 405 -0.99 -16.04 -13.23
CA GLY A 405 -0.61 -16.67 -14.50
C GLY A 405 0.90 -16.65 -14.71
N SER A 406 1.47 -17.78 -15.12
CA SER A 406 2.92 -18.01 -15.21
C SER A 406 3.64 -17.24 -16.33
N GLN A 407 3.54 -15.91 -16.37
CA GLN A 407 4.39 -14.96 -17.10
C GLN A 407 4.39 -13.55 -16.45
N ALA A 408 4.90 -13.43 -15.22
CA ALA A 408 5.12 -12.12 -14.58
C ALA A 408 6.31 -12.05 -13.59
N LEU A 409 7.25 -13.01 -13.60
CA LEU A 409 8.46 -12.98 -12.77
C LEU A 409 9.65 -12.37 -13.52
N LEU A 410 9.62 -11.05 -13.73
CA LEU A 410 10.72 -10.31 -14.32
C LEU A 410 11.82 -10.01 -13.30
N THR A 411 13.00 -10.58 -13.52
CA THR A 411 14.23 -10.30 -12.77
C THR A 411 14.67 -8.85 -12.91
N THR A 412 14.79 -8.11 -11.80
CA THR A 412 15.42 -6.77 -11.75
C THR A 412 16.95 -6.89 -11.72
N THR A 413 17.54 -7.23 -12.87
CA THR A 413 18.99 -7.37 -13.04
C THR A 413 19.68 -6.00 -13.18
N PHE A 414 20.94 -5.93 -12.73
CA PHE A 414 21.75 -4.70 -12.62
C PHE A 414 21.95 -3.93 -13.94
N ALA A 415 21.94 -2.59 -13.83
CA ALA A 415 22.74 -1.68 -14.65
C ALA A 415 23.32 -0.56 -13.75
N GLN A 416 24.50 -0.04 -14.07
CA GLN A 416 25.20 0.97 -13.25
C GLN A 416 25.10 2.39 -13.84
N GLN A 417 25.26 3.37 -12.94
CA GLN A 417 25.44 4.81 -13.20
C GLN A 417 26.69 5.11 -14.07
N PRO A 418 26.89 6.33 -14.68
CA PRO A 418 26.96 7.57 -13.89
C PRO A 418 26.68 8.98 -14.54
N THR A 419 26.48 9.94 -13.62
CA THR A 419 26.93 11.37 -13.61
C THR A 419 26.29 12.52 -14.42
N ALA A 420 26.23 13.68 -13.72
CA ALA A 420 26.13 15.09 -14.15
C ALA A 420 24.79 15.64 -14.71
N GLY A 421 24.29 16.82 -14.29
CA GLY A 421 24.69 17.67 -13.14
C GLY A 421 24.14 19.12 -13.16
N ILE A 422 24.40 19.86 -12.05
CA ILE A 422 24.50 21.34 -11.91
C ILE A 422 23.21 22.21 -11.72
N ILE A 423 23.09 22.82 -10.51
CA ILE A 423 22.76 24.24 -10.09
C ILE A 423 21.73 25.06 -10.94
N THR A 424 20.67 25.76 -10.46
CA THR A 424 20.51 26.94 -9.53
C THR A 424 19.03 27.09 -9.06
N THR A 425 18.66 27.15 -7.76
CA THR A 425 18.56 28.29 -6.79
C THR A 425 17.46 29.37 -6.98
N VAL A 426 16.57 29.51 -5.95
CA VAL A 426 16.17 30.79 -5.25
C VAL A 426 15.22 31.77 -6.02
N ASP A 427 14.21 32.45 -5.43
CA ASP A 427 13.76 32.63 -4.02
C ASP A 427 12.21 32.79 -3.82
N LEU A 428 11.82 32.99 -2.56
CA LEU A 428 10.51 33.35 -1.98
C LEU A 428 9.79 34.59 -2.59
N THR A 429 8.44 34.58 -2.59
CA THR A 429 7.63 35.62 -1.90
C THR A 429 6.13 35.28 -1.76
N THR A 430 5.56 35.66 -0.62
CA THR A 430 4.12 35.84 -0.29
C THR A 430 3.96 37.30 0.22
N PRO A 431 2.78 37.90 0.58
CA PRO A 431 1.51 37.26 1.00
C PRO A 431 0.16 38.01 0.71
N SER A 432 -0.93 37.46 1.28
CA SER A 432 -2.17 38.14 1.78
C SER A 432 -3.28 38.61 0.80
N THR A 433 -4.58 38.76 1.15
CA THR A 433 -5.55 38.10 2.09
C THR A 433 -6.99 38.62 1.78
N THR A 434 -8.06 37.83 1.99
CA THR A 434 -9.52 38.21 2.06
C THR A 434 -10.23 38.77 0.79
N ASP A 435 -11.54 38.62 0.53
CA ASP A 435 -12.68 37.90 1.18
C ASP A 435 -13.76 37.45 0.13
N LYS A 436 -14.82 36.77 0.61
CA LYS A 436 -16.04 36.18 -0.01
C LYS A 436 -16.95 37.10 -0.87
N PRO A 437 -18.05 36.57 -1.49
CA PRO A 437 -18.25 35.25 -2.13
C PRO A 437 -18.96 35.35 -3.51
N VAL A 438 -18.79 34.36 -4.41
CA VAL A 438 -19.54 34.26 -5.68
C VAL A 438 -19.96 32.82 -5.98
N THR A 439 -21.15 32.64 -6.58
CA THR A 439 -21.70 31.36 -7.05
C THR A 439 -20.76 30.67 -8.05
N PRO A 440 -20.51 29.35 -7.96
CA PRO A 440 -19.55 28.67 -8.82
C PRO A 440 -20.10 28.43 -10.23
N THR A 441 -19.84 29.36 -11.14
CA THR A 441 -19.68 29.02 -12.56
C THR A 441 -18.44 28.12 -12.65
N ALA A 442 -18.60 26.88 -13.11
CA ALA A 442 -17.47 25.96 -13.28
C ALA A 442 -16.43 26.56 -14.23
N ALA A 443 -15.18 26.63 -13.78
CA ALA A 443 -14.08 27.17 -14.59
C ALA A 443 -13.82 26.25 -15.80
N PRO A 444 -13.46 26.79 -16.97
CA PRO A 444 -13.03 25.97 -18.09
C PRO A 444 -11.80 25.15 -17.68
N ARG A 445 -11.89 23.83 -17.92
CA ARG A 445 -10.80 22.86 -17.73
C ARG A 445 -9.53 23.37 -18.44
N GLN A 446 -8.40 23.38 -17.73
CA GLN A 446 -7.09 23.75 -18.28
C GLN A 446 -6.09 22.62 -18.03
N GLU A 447 -5.22 22.37 -19.01
CA GLU A 447 -4.09 21.45 -18.85
C GLU A 447 -3.04 22.08 -17.92
N PRO A 448 -2.47 21.33 -16.97
CA PRO A 448 -1.39 21.83 -16.11
C PRO A 448 -0.13 22.05 -16.96
N SER A 449 0.46 23.24 -16.88
CA SER A 449 1.55 23.67 -17.78
C SER A 449 2.84 22.86 -17.69
N ASP A 450 3.05 22.09 -16.62
CA ASP A 450 4.32 21.41 -16.35
C ASP A 450 4.16 20.04 -15.67
N THR A 451 4.86 19.04 -16.24
CA THR A 451 5.37 17.78 -15.65
C THR A 451 4.48 16.85 -14.81
N GLY A 452 3.20 17.15 -14.59
CA GLY A 452 2.21 16.21 -14.03
C GLY A 452 1.46 15.45 -15.11
N GLY A 453 1.83 14.18 -15.38
CA GLY A 453 1.20 13.33 -16.41
C GLY A 453 -0.19 12.81 -16.00
N PHE A 454 -1.17 13.71 -15.94
CA PHE A 454 -2.51 13.49 -15.38
C PHE A 454 -3.54 14.39 -16.05
N CYS A 455 -4.70 13.85 -16.44
CA CYS A 455 -5.79 14.65 -17.02
C CYS A 455 -6.80 15.07 -15.92
N PRO A 456 -7.06 16.37 -15.69
CA PRO A 456 -7.99 16.82 -14.63
C PRO A 456 -9.39 16.23 -14.81
N PRO A 457 -9.98 15.52 -13.82
CA PRO A 457 -11.28 14.86 -14.00
C PRO A 457 -12.45 15.84 -14.12
N VAL A 458 -13.57 15.37 -14.67
CA VAL A 458 -14.87 16.07 -14.70
C VAL A 458 -15.90 15.26 -13.93
N GLY A 459 -16.53 15.91 -12.94
CA GLY A 459 -17.55 15.34 -12.05
C GLY A 459 -18.96 15.86 -12.34
N ASP A 460 -19.36 15.87 -13.61
CA ASP A 460 -20.71 16.24 -14.03
C ASP A 460 -21.73 15.12 -13.74
N SER A 461 -23.01 15.46 -13.77
CA SER A 461 -24.11 14.49 -13.69
C SER A 461 -25.26 14.83 -14.64
N ALA A 462 -25.94 13.80 -15.15
CA ALA A 462 -27.05 13.91 -16.09
C ALA A 462 -28.21 13.00 -15.66
N ASP A 463 -29.29 13.60 -15.21
CA ASP A 463 -30.51 12.88 -14.81
C ASP A 463 -31.50 12.70 -15.97
N PHE A 464 -31.98 11.48 -16.13
CA PHE A 464 -32.99 11.08 -17.11
C PHE A 464 -34.41 11.12 -16.53
N GLY A 465 -34.55 11.30 -15.21
CA GLY A 465 -35.83 11.42 -14.52
C GLY A 465 -36.56 10.08 -14.43
N THR A 466 -37.90 10.11 -14.48
CA THR A 466 -38.74 8.90 -14.44
C THR A 466 -39.33 8.60 -15.81
N VAL A 467 -39.15 7.36 -16.27
CA VAL A 467 -39.53 6.87 -17.60
C VAL A 467 -40.39 5.61 -17.48
N ALA A 468 -41.39 5.42 -18.34
CA ALA A 468 -42.20 4.20 -18.29
C ALA A 468 -41.38 2.99 -18.80
N VAL A 469 -41.57 1.82 -18.19
CA VAL A 469 -40.84 0.60 -18.59
C VAL A 469 -41.10 0.28 -20.07
N GLY A 470 -40.02 0.17 -20.85
CA GLY A 470 -40.04 -0.08 -22.29
C GLY A 470 -39.90 1.17 -23.17
N GLU A 471 -40.18 2.37 -22.64
CA GLU A 471 -39.91 3.64 -23.33
C GLU A 471 -38.40 3.95 -23.41
N THR A 472 -38.04 5.04 -24.08
CA THR A 472 -36.63 5.39 -24.32
C THR A 472 -36.47 6.91 -24.33
N VAL A 473 -35.68 7.42 -23.38
CA VAL A 473 -35.30 8.84 -23.31
C VAL A 473 -33.88 9.00 -23.81
N VAL A 474 -33.65 10.05 -24.59
CA VAL A 474 -32.33 10.37 -25.14
C VAL A 474 -31.98 11.80 -24.74
N ARG A 475 -30.80 12.01 -24.17
CA ARG A 475 -30.24 13.33 -23.83
C ARG A 475 -28.85 13.47 -24.44
N GLU A 476 -28.44 14.71 -24.66
CA GLU A 476 -27.05 15.02 -24.97
C GLU A 476 -26.34 15.45 -23.69
N VAL A 477 -25.11 14.96 -23.55
CA VAL A 477 -24.22 15.18 -22.42
C VAL A 477 -22.92 15.72 -23.00
N SER A 478 -22.44 16.86 -22.52
CA SER A 478 -21.24 17.49 -23.06
C SER A 478 -20.31 18.02 -21.99
N PHE A 479 -19.01 17.86 -22.20
CA PHE A 479 -17.96 18.38 -21.33
C PHE A 479 -16.84 19.05 -22.16
N THR A 480 -15.99 19.82 -21.49
CA THR A 480 -14.78 20.40 -22.11
C THR A 480 -13.68 19.34 -22.17
N GLN A 481 -13.43 18.84 -23.36
CA GLN A 481 -12.34 17.92 -23.67
C GLN A 481 -10.99 18.66 -23.68
N LEU A 482 -9.95 17.99 -23.20
CA LEU A 482 -8.53 18.33 -23.29
C LEU A 482 -7.81 17.34 -24.22
N ALA A 483 -6.58 17.63 -24.64
CA ALA A 483 -5.81 16.73 -25.49
C ALA A 483 -5.44 15.42 -24.77
N CYS A 484 -5.46 15.42 -23.43
CA CYS A 484 -5.25 14.24 -22.59
C CYS A 484 -6.47 13.31 -22.40
N ASP A 485 -7.69 13.67 -22.85
CA ASP A 485 -8.86 12.79 -22.77
C ASP A 485 -8.89 11.79 -23.95
N ASN A 486 -8.82 10.49 -23.66
CA ASN A 486 -8.94 9.43 -24.66
C ASN A 486 -10.42 9.16 -25.01
N VAL A 487 -11.04 10.12 -25.69
CA VAL A 487 -12.44 10.06 -26.19
C VAL A 487 -12.71 8.90 -27.18
N THR A 488 -11.69 8.15 -27.58
CA THR A 488 -11.78 6.90 -28.36
C THR A 488 -11.94 5.64 -27.53
N ALA A 489 -11.51 5.65 -26.26
CA ALA A 489 -11.66 4.52 -25.32
C ALA A 489 -12.83 4.72 -24.32
N SER A 490 -13.75 5.65 -24.62
CA SER A 490 -14.92 5.94 -23.79
C SER A 490 -15.85 4.74 -23.65
N SER A 491 -16.31 4.45 -22.43
CA SER A 491 -17.24 3.35 -22.10
C SER A 491 -18.38 3.81 -21.20
N VAL A 492 -19.43 3.00 -21.07
CA VAL A 492 -20.46 3.19 -20.04
C VAL A 492 -20.34 2.04 -19.04
N GLN A 493 -20.18 2.38 -17.76
CA GLN A 493 -20.02 1.42 -16.67
C GLN A 493 -21.20 1.53 -15.70
N GLY A 494 -21.65 0.40 -15.12
CA GLY A 494 -22.89 0.34 -14.34
C GLY A 494 -24.05 -0.22 -15.14
N ASP A 495 -25.25 0.34 -14.97
CA ASP A 495 -26.48 -0.26 -15.51
C ASP A 495 -26.58 -0.22 -17.05
N SER A 496 -26.60 -1.41 -17.66
CA SER A 496 -26.72 -1.65 -19.11
C SER A 496 -28.01 -1.13 -19.79
N VAL A 497 -28.88 -0.44 -19.06
CA VAL A 497 -30.01 0.33 -19.61
C VAL A 497 -29.58 1.68 -20.19
N PHE A 498 -28.36 2.13 -19.88
CA PHE A 498 -27.72 3.31 -20.47
C PHE A 498 -26.76 2.91 -21.61
N THR A 499 -26.84 3.60 -22.75
CA THR A 499 -25.87 3.50 -23.84
C THR A 499 -25.48 4.88 -24.34
N ALA A 500 -24.20 5.11 -24.62
CA ALA A 500 -23.68 6.39 -25.09
C ALA A 500 -23.08 6.27 -26.49
N VAL A 501 -23.37 7.24 -27.35
CA VAL A 501 -22.78 7.36 -28.70
C VAL A 501 -22.12 8.74 -28.84
N ARG A 502 -20.82 8.75 -29.13
CA ARG A 502 -20.06 9.99 -29.38
C ARG A 502 -20.60 10.67 -30.65
N THR A 503 -21.07 11.91 -30.51
CA THR A 503 -21.76 12.64 -31.59
C THR A 503 -20.84 13.65 -32.26
N SER A 504 -20.13 14.47 -31.47
CA SER A 504 -19.16 15.44 -31.99
C SER A 504 -18.12 15.78 -30.92
N CYS A 505 -16.85 15.51 -31.19
CA CYS A 505 -15.72 15.80 -30.30
C CYS A 505 -14.49 16.17 -31.15
N PRO A 506 -13.70 17.22 -30.79
CA PRO A 506 -12.52 17.59 -31.56
C PRO A 506 -11.44 16.50 -31.54
N PRO A 507 -10.76 16.23 -32.67
CA PRO A 507 -9.60 15.35 -32.68
C PRO A 507 -8.42 16.08 -32.03
N ASN A 508 -7.86 15.48 -30.97
CA ASN A 508 -6.58 15.85 -30.34
C ASN A 508 -6.43 17.35 -29.99
N THR A 509 -7.54 18.03 -29.68
CA THR A 509 -7.59 19.48 -29.46
C THR A 509 -8.66 19.84 -28.42
N ASN A 510 -8.44 20.93 -27.68
CA ASN A 510 -9.31 21.31 -26.56
C ASN A 510 -10.62 21.93 -27.08
N GLY A 511 -11.77 21.49 -26.57
CA GLY A 511 -13.08 21.96 -27.01
C GLY A 511 -14.25 21.15 -26.47
N GLN A 512 -15.48 21.45 -26.90
CA GLN A 512 -16.68 20.76 -26.40
C GLN A 512 -16.84 19.39 -27.06
N CYS A 513 -16.87 18.32 -26.26
CA CYS A 513 -17.14 16.96 -26.68
C CYS A 513 -18.55 16.55 -26.24
N VAL A 514 -19.35 16.02 -27.18
CA VAL A 514 -20.78 15.74 -27.01
C VAL A 514 -21.07 14.25 -27.24
N PHE A 515 -21.69 13.62 -26.24
CA PHE A 515 -22.21 12.27 -26.29
C PHE A 515 -23.74 12.30 -26.26
N ARG A 516 -24.37 11.53 -27.15
CA ARG A 516 -25.80 11.28 -27.14
C ARG A 516 -26.06 10.00 -26.35
N VAL A 517 -26.65 10.16 -25.18
CA VAL A 517 -26.86 9.10 -24.19
C VAL A 517 -28.33 8.70 -24.18
N THR A 518 -28.57 7.39 -24.26
CA THR A 518 -29.89 6.76 -24.36
C THR A 518 -30.16 5.95 -23.10
N PHE A 519 -31.29 6.19 -22.46
CA PHE A 519 -31.80 5.43 -21.30
C PHE A 519 -33.03 4.63 -21.72
N ARG A 520 -32.97 3.30 -21.57
CA ARG A 520 -34.03 2.36 -21.96
C ARG A 520 -34.26 1.27 -20.90
N PRO A 521 -35.02 1.57 -19.83
CA PRO A 521 -35.28 0.62 -18.75
C PRO A 521 -36.21 -0.52 -19.20
N LYS A 522 -35.90 -1.74 -18.78
CA LYS A 522 -36.68 -2.98 -19.06
C LYS A 522 -37.45 -3.53 -17.86
N ALA A 523 -37.22 -2.98 -16.67
CA ALA A 523 -37.89 -3.31 -15.43
C ALA A 523 -38.09 -2.02 -14.60
N PRO A 524 -39.00 -1.98 -13.62
CA PRO A 524 -39.11 -0.85 -12.71
C PRO A 524 -37.94 -0.84 -11.71
N GLY A 525 -37.47 0.35 -11.34
CA GLY A 525 -36.32 0.52 -10.43
C GLY A 525 -35.60 1.85 -10.64
N SER A 526 -34.66 2.15 -9.76
CA SER A 526 -33.66 3.21 -9.96
C SER A 526 -32.42 2.62 -10.63
N TYR A 527 -31.83 3.36 -11.55
CA TYR A 527 -30.69 2.93 -12.37
C TYR A 527 -29.58 3.98 -12.33
N GLN A 528 -28.33 3.53 -12.27
CA GLN A 528 -27.14 4.38 -12.26
C GLN A 528 -26.04 3.81 -13.16
N ALA A 529 -25.40 4.69 -13.92
CA ALA A 529 -24.20 4.39 -14.67
C ALA A 529 -23.22 5.58 -14.63
N ALA A 530 -22.01 5.38 -15.12
CA ALA A 530 -21.06 6.45 -15.41
C ALA A 530 -20.65 6.37 -16.89
N LEU A 531 -20.70 7.50 -17.59
CA LEU A 531 -19.97 7.67 -18.85
C LEU A 531 -18.51 7.94 -18.50
N PHE A 532 -17.67 6.96 -18.80
CA PHE A 532 -16.26 6.89 -18.45
C PHE A 532 -15.40 7.24 -19.67
N VAL A 533 -14.56 8.27 -19.59
CA VAL A 533 -13.55 8.58 -20.62
C VAL A 533 -12.16 8.58 -19.99
N PRO A 534 -11.29 7.61 -20.34
CA PRO A 534 -9.99 7.49 -19.69
C PRO A 534 -8.98 8.54 -20.18
N ASP A 535 -7.91 8.73 -19.43
CA ASP A 535 -6.79 9.57 -19.88
C ASP A 535 -5.85 8.83 -20.86
N THR A 536 -4.96 9.59 -21.52
CA THR A 536 -3.93 9.05 -22.42
C THR A 536 -2.68 8.53 -21.70
N TYR A 537 -2.62 8.63 -20.38
CA TYR A 537 -1.44 8.30 -19.56
C TYR A 537 -1.56 6.96 -18.82
N GLY A 538 -2.79 6.44 -18.67
CA GLY A 538 -3.09 5.17 -18.01
C GLY A 538 -3.42 5.30 -16.52
N ASN A 539 -3.79 6.48 -16.04
CA ASN A 539 -4.17 6.70 -14.64
C ASN A 539 -5.64 6.30 -14.38
N GLN A 540 -5.96 5.90 -13.15
CA GLN A 540 -7.33 5.54 -12.72
C GLN A 540 -8.15 6.77 -12.26
N GLN A 541 -8.06 7.90 -12.95
CA GLN A 541 -8.76 9.15 -12.60
C GLN A 541 -9.36 9.80 -13.85
N ASP A 542 -10.40 9.13 -14.32
CA ASP A 542 -11.03 9.31 -15.62
C ASP A 542 -12.19 10.32 -15.56
N VAL A 543 -12.68 10.78 -16.71
CA VAL A 543 -13.94 11.54 -16.76
C VAL A 543 -15.08 10.62 -16.43
N ALA A 544 -15.81 10.87 -15.35
CA ALA A 544 -16.89 10.01 -14.86
C ALA A 544 -18.20 10.79 -14.73
N ILE A 545 -18.87 11.04 -15.86
CA ILE A 545 -20.16 11.74 -15.85
C ILE A 545 -21.23 10.79 -15.35
N THR A 546 -21.82 11.10 -14.19
CA THR A 546 -22.80 10.23 -13.53
C THR A 546 -24.15 10.31 -14.23
N LEU A 547 -24.66 9.17 -14.69
CA LEU A 547 -25.95 9.01 -15.35
C LEU A 547 -26.95 8.43 -14.33
N THR A 548 -28.07 9.12 -14.09
CA THR A 548 -29.15 8.61 -13.23
C THR A 548 -30.46 8.51 -13.98
N GLY A 549 -31.31 7.57 -13.56
CA GLY A 549 -32.66 7.46 -14.10
C GLY A 549 -33.51 6.53 -13.24
N SER A 550 -34.83 6.62 -13.41
CA SER A 550 -35.79 5.79 -12.71
C SER A 550 -36.87 5.28 -13.66
N ALA A 551 -37.41 4.11 -13.35
CA ALA A 551 -38.39 3.43 -14.18
C ALA A 551 -39.62 3.03 -13.36
N THR A 552 -40.80 3.43 -13.82
CA THR A 552 -42.08 3.04 -13.22
C THR A 552 -42.80 2.02 -14.10
N ALA A 553 -43.43 1.04 -13.46
CA ALA A 553 -44.19 0.02 -14.17
C ALA A 553 -45.39 0.67 -14.86
N THR A 554 -45.52 0.46 -16.18
CA THR A 554 -46.64 0.95 -16.96
C THR A 554 -47.91 0.21 -16.55
N SER A 555 -48.74 0.84 -15.73
CA SER A 555 -50.01 0.28 -15.26
C SER A 555 -51.00 0.09 -16.41
N SER A 556 -50.93 -1.06 -17.07
CA SER A 556 -51.96 -1.51 -18.00
C SER A 556 -53.25 -1.82 -17.24
N THR A 557 -54.16 -0.85 -17.19
CA THR A 557 -55.47 -0.94 -16.52
C THR A 557 -56.33 -2.04 -17.14
N THR A 558 -56.08 -3.27 -16.71
CA THR A 558 -56.79 -4.47 -17.13
C THR A 558 -58.04 -4.58 -16.26
N VAL A 559 -59.13 -3.95 -16.72
CA VAL A 559 -60.40 -3.89 -15.97
C VAL A 559 -60.94 -5.31 -15.74
N PRO A 560 -61.27 -5.70 -14.50
CA PRO A 560 -61.80 -7.04 -14.22
C PRO A 560 -63.13 -7.32 -14.91
N LEU A 561 -63.33 -8.59 -15.29
CA LEU A 561 -64.54 -9.06 -15.94
C LEU A 561 -65.74 -9.03 -14.95
N ALA A 562 -66.79 -8.27 -15.29
CA ALA A 562 -68.03 -8.21 -14.53
C ALA A 562 -69.21 -8.71 -15.38
N SER A 563 -70.08 -9.53 -14.79
CA SER A 563 -71.08 -10.32 -15.51
C SER A 563 -72.33 -9.52 -15.92
N GLY A 564 -72.35 -9.07 -17.17
CA GLY A 564 -73.51 -8.97 -18.08
C GLY A 564 -74.81 -8.28 -17.65
N GLN A 565 -75.23 -7.30 -18.45
CA GLN A 565 -76.60 -7.29 -19.00
C GLN A 565 -76.77 -6.38 -20.24
N SER A 566 -77.44 -6.93 -21.26
CA SER A 566 -78.39 -6.32 -22.21
C SER A 566 -78.12 -4.97 -22.93
N LEU A 567 -78.09 -5.09 -24.28
CA LEU A 567 -78.77 -4.24 -25.28
C LEU A 567 -78.35 -2.79 -25.59
N SER A 568 -78.24 -2.56 -26.92
CA SER A 568 -78.52 -1.32 -27.68
C SER A 568 -77.42 -0.25 -27.91
N ASN A 569 -77.21 0.02 -29.20
CA ASN A 569 -76.55 1.17 -29.83
C ASN A 569 -77.62 2.23 -30.19
N PRO A 570 -77.30 3.41 -30.77
CA PRO A 570 -76.12 4.30 -30.66
C PRO A 570 -76.54 5.78 -30.37
N ALA A 571 -75.60 6.77 -30.34
CA ALA A 571 -75.71 8.07 -31.04
C ALA A 571 -74.64 9.16 -30.69
N THR A 572 -74.13 9.82 -31.74
CA THR A 572 -73.76 11.26 -31.89
C THR A 572 -73.02 12.10 -30.82
N SER A 573 -71.79 12.52 -31.18
CA SER A 573 -71.35 13.96 -31.29
C SER A 573 -71.11 14.80 -30.00
N ASN A 574 -70.40 15.94 -29.98
CA ASN A 574 -69.61 16.63 -31.02
C ASN A 574 -68.58 17.65 -30.44
N HIS A 575 -67.67 18.11 -31.32
CA HIS A 575 -66.90 19.38 -31.28
C HIS A 575 -65.86 19.69 -30.18
N SER A 576 -64.85 20.47 -30.63
CA SER A 576 -63.73 21.04 -29.88
C SER A 576 -63.72 22.57 -29.96
N THR A 577 -63.02 23.25 -29.04
CA THR A 577 -62.31 24.57 -29.16
C THR A 577 -61.94 25.12 -27.76
N ALA A 578 -61.18 26.21 -27.58
CA ALA A 578 -59.80 26.54 -28.03
C ALA A 578 -59.38 27.94 -27.50
N ALA A 579 -58.08 28.09 -27.15
CA ALA A 579 -57.33 29.36 -26.99
C ALA A 579 -57.71 30.37 -25.87
N GLY A 580 -56.70 31.09 -25.35
CA GLY A 580 -56.86 32.17 -24.36
C GLY A 580 -55.52 32.72 -23.82
N SER A 581 -55.11 33.90 -24.31
CA SER A 581 -53.93 34.72 -23.91
C SER A 581 -54.15 36.14 -24.50
N PRO A 582 -53.33 37.20 -24.26
CA PRO A 582 -52.10 37.35 -23.47
C PRO A 582 -52.12 38.63 -22.55
N THR A 583 -50.94 39.17 -22.15
CA THR A 583 -50.54 40.62 -22.18
C THR A 583 -49.62 41.05 -21.01
N ALA A 584 -48.66 41.98 -21.27
CA ALA A 584 -47.81 42.69 -20.29
C ALA A 584 -47.59 44.16 -20.75
N PRO A 585 -47.20 45.13 -19.88
CA PRO A 585 -45.82 45.69 -19.92
C PRO A 585 -45.26 46.30 -18.59
N GLN A 586 -44.08 46.95 -18.64
CA GLN A 586 -43.38 47.68 -17.55
C GLN A 586 -43.32 49.24 -17.79
N PRO A 587 -42.30 50.01 -17.31
CA PRO A 587 -42.17 50.78 -16.04
C PRO A 587 -42.17 52.32 -16.30
N PRO A 588 -41.71 53.28 -15.41
CA PRO A 588 -40.25 53.63 -15.30
C PRO A 588 -39.70 54.48 -14.06
N THR A 589 -38.35 54.60 -13.90
CA THR A 589 -37.52 55.81 -13.46
C THR A 589 -37.65 56.47 -12.03
N THR A 590 -36.71 57.27 -11.42
CA THR A 590 -35.33 57.81 -11.70
C THR A 590 -34.59 58.47 -10.49
N THR A 591 -33.22 58.52 -10.49
CA THR A 591 -32.26 59.53 -9.90
C THR A 591 -32.20 59.79 -8.36
N SER A 592 -31.19 60.38 -7.66
CA SER A 592 -29.86 61.08 -7.89
C SER A 592 -29.15 61.35 -6.51
N SER A 593 -27.92 61.86 -6.28
CA SER A 593 -26.58 61.93 -6.96
C SER A 593 -25.53 62.70 -6.07
N THR A 594 -24.20 62.65 -6.36
CA THR A 594 -23.07 63.56 -5.91
C THR A 594 -22.69 63.66 -4.39
N ALA A 595 -21.47 64.04 -3.92
CA ALA A 595 -20.08 64.20 -4.48
C ALA A 595 -18.99 64.46 -3.37
N ALA A 596 -17.69 64.26 -3.70
CA ALA A 596 -16.45 64.77 -3.04
C ALA A 596 -16.17 64.37 -1.54
N THR A 597 -14.97 64.49 -0.93
CA THR A 597 -13.72 65.25 -1.21
C THR A 597 -12.48 64.59 -0.54
N ALA A 598 -11.25 65.04 -0.86
CA ALA A 598 -9.97 64.79 -0.15
C ALA A 598 -9.15 66.12 -0.09
N PRO A 599 -7.89 66.25 0.41
CA PRO A 599 -7.00 65.33 1.15
C PRO A 599 -6.35 65.98 2.41
N THR A 600 -5.44 65.28 3.12
CA THR A 600 -4.10 65.84 3.52
C THR A 600 -3.15 64.77 4.10
N THR A 601 -1.87 65.12 4.21
CA THR A 601 -0.72 64.31 4.67
C THR A 601 -0.35 64.57 6.14
N SER A 602 0.21 63.56 6.82
CA SER A 602 1.37 63.69 7.74
C SER A 602 2.00 62.31 7.94
#